data_AF-A0A1M7YC47-F1
#
_entry.id   AF-A0A1M7YC47-F1
#
_cell.length_a   1.000
_cell.length_b   1.000
_cell.length_c   1.000
_cell.angle_alpha   90.00
_cell.angle_beta   90.00
_cell.angle_gamma   90.00
#
_symmetry.space_group_name_H-M   'P 1'
#
loop_
_entity.id
_entity.type
_entity.pdbx_description
1 polymer ?
#
loop_
_entity_poly.entity_id
_entity_poly.type
_entity_poly.pdbx_seq_one_letter_code
_entity_poly.pdbx_strand_id
1 'polypeptide(L)'
;MIPPAVGGGKVMVVNLSLDGACFEVAGLHKLSIGQKGHIDFTLDDRKATRLKREFIIRMVSGSAIGCEFKKTHAFEKELGFYLRFGP
;
A
#
# COMPACT_ATOMS: atom_id res chain seq x y z
N MET A 1 -4.51 28.51 4.85
CA MET A 1 -4.54 27.04 4.91
C MET A 1 -3.34 26.54 4.11
N ILE A 2 -2.34 25.94 4.76
CA ILE A 2 -1.21 25.31 4.06
C ILE A 2 -1.74 23.96 3.55
N PRO A 3 -1.67 23.66 2.24
CA PRO A 3 -2.09 22.35 1.75
C PRO A 3 -1.25 21.27 2.44
N PRO A 4 -1.81 20.10 2.78
CA PRO A 4 -1.02 19.01 3.32
C PRO A 4 0.16 18.73 2.38
N ALA A 5 1.36 18.55 2.94
CA ALA A 5 2.54 18.26 2.14
C ALA A 5 2.27 17.00 1.28
N VAL A 6 2.37 17.15 -0.04
CA VAL A 6 2.22 16.05 -0.99
C VAL A 6 3.63 15.55 -1.33
N GLY A 7 3.94 14.32 -0.91
CA GLY A 7 5.17 13.64 -1.24
C GLY A 7 4.89 12.40 -2.09
N GLY A 8 5.79 12.10 -3.03
CA GLY A 8 5.76 10.87 -3.83
C GLY A 8 7.10 10.14 -3.72
N GLY A 9 7.07 8.82 -3.89
CA GLY A 9 8.27 7.99 -3.83
C GLY A 9 8.03 6.61 -4.42
N LYS A 10 9.10 5.90 -4.75
CA LYS A 10 9.04 4.47 -5.06
C LYS A 10 9.18 3.69 -3.76
N VAL A 11 8.35 2.67 -3.61
CA VAL A 11 8.33 1.79 -2.43
C VAL A 11 8.36 0.35 -2.88
N MET A 12 8.83 -0.53 -2.01
CA MET A 12 8.79 -1.98 -2.24
C MET A 12 7.74 -2.58 -1.32
N VAL A 13 6.71 -3.21 -1.88
CA VAL A 13 5.71 -3.94 -1.08
C VAL A 13 6.36 -5.23 -0.60
N VAL A 14 6.47 -5.40 0.72
CA VAL A 14 7.12 -6.57 1.35
C VAL A 14 6.11 -7.55 1.93
N ASN A 15 4.89 -7.09 2.21
CA ASN A 15 3.79 -7.93 2.65
C ASN A 15 2.47 -7.37 2.12
N LEU A 16 1.58 -8.24 1.67
CA LEU A 16 0.28 -7.86 1.13
C LEU A 16 -0.81 -8.77 1.71
N SER A 17 -1.92 -8.17 2.09
CA SER A 17 -3.12 -8.85 2.60
C SER A 17 -4.37 -8.22 1.98
N LEU A 18 -5.55 -8.80 2.26
CA LEU A 18 -6.83 -8.24 1.78
C LEU A 18 -7.10 -6.85 2.36
N ASP A 19 -6.78 -6.67 3.64
CA ASP A 19 -7.13 -5.47 4.40
C ASP A 19 -5.99 -4.44 4.45
N GLY A 20 -4.82 -4.74 3.89
CA GLY A 20 -3.67 -3.83 3.99
C GLY A 20 -2.39 -4.35 3.36
N ALA A 21 -1.33 -3.55 3.47
CA ALA A 21 0.00 -3.90 2.99
C ALA A 21 1.08 -3.36 3.93
N CYS A 22 2.25 -3.99 3.89
CA CYS A 22 3.47 -3.44 4.42
C CYS A 22 4.41 -3.13 3.26
N PHE A 23 4.97 -1.93 3.25
CA PHE A 23 5.95 -1.52 2.26
C PHE A 23 7.16 -0.87 2.92
N GLU A 24 8.31 -1.02 2.28
CA GLU A 24 9.55 -0.37 2.68
C GLU A 24 9.78 0.89 1.85
N VAL A 25 10.15 1.97 2.54
CA VAL A 25 10.54 3.24 1.93
C VAL A 25 12.05 3.44 2.03
N ALA A 26 12.65 3.83 0.91
CA ALA A 26 14.07 4.16 0.87
C ALA A 26 14.32 5.60 1.36
N GLY A 27 15.30 5.77 2.24
CA GLY A 27 15.75 7.08 2.71
C GLY A 27 14.90 7.70 3.81
N LEU A 28 15.16 8.99 4.07
CA LEU A 28 14.49 9.75 5.11
C LEU A 28 13.05 10.07 4.69
N HIS A 29 12.09 9.63 5.50
CA HIS A 29 10.67 9.89 5.29
C HIS A 29 10.07 10.49 6.55
N LYS A 30 9.01 11.28 6.37
CA LYS A 30 8.22 11.88 7.47
C LYS A 30 6.82 11.27 7.54
N LEU A 31 6.73 9.98 7.22
CA LEU A 31 5.47 9.25 7.32
C LEU A 31 5.12 9.03 8.78
N SER A 32 3.83 9.08 9.09
CA SER A 32 3.32 9.01 10.46
C SER A 32 2.02 8.24 10.51
N ILE A 33 1.80 7.54 11.64
CA ILE A 33 0.55 6.80 11.89
C ILE A 33 -0.65 7.75 11.77
N GLY A 34 -1.71 7.29 11.13
CA GLY A 34 -2.94 8.04 10.85
C GLY A 34 -2.91 8.86 9.57
N GLN A 35 -1.75 9.02 8.92
CA GLN A 35 -1.69 9.64 7.60
C GLN A 35 -2.39 8.77 6.56
N LYS A 36 -3.08 9.46 5.64
CA LYS A 36 -3.79 8.85 4.52
C LYS A 36 -2.95 9.00 3.26
N GLY A 37 -2.95 7.98 2.42
CA GLY A 37 -2.22 7.99 1.17
C GLY A 37 -2.89 7.14 0.11
N HIS A 38 -2.30 7.19 -1.09
CA HIS A 38 -2.62 6.27 -2.17
C HIS A 38 -1.36 5.49 -2.54
N ILE A 39 -1.48 4.18 -2.68
CA ILE A 39 -0.43 3.32 -3.23
C ILE A 39 -0.88 2.81 -4.59
N ASP A 40 0.05 2.81 -5.55
CA ASP A 40 -0.13 2.28 -6.88
C ASP A 40 1.00 1.29 -7.12
N PHE A 41 0.66 0.01 -7.22
CA PHE A 41 1.63 -1.07 -7.32
C PHE A 41 1.13 -2.15 -8.27
N THR A 42 2.07 -2.93 -8.79
CA THR A 42 1.80 -4.03 -9.71
C THR A 42 2.06 -5.34 -8.99
N LEU A 43 1.10 -6.26 -9.03
CA LEU A 43 1.29 -7.63 -8.56
C LEU A 43 2.26 -8.36 -9.49
N ASP A 44 3.04 -9.27 -8.94
CA ASP A 44 3.97 -10.13 -9.70
C ASP A 44 3.26 -11.33 -10.36
N ASP A 45 1.93 -11.26 -10.51
CA ASP A 45 1.16 -12.28 -11.19
C ASP A 45 1.42 -12.27 -12.70
N ARG A 46 1.01 -13.35 -13.39
CA ARG A 46 1.17 -13.48 -14.85
C ARG A 46 0.49 -12.36 -15.64
N LYS A 47 -0.48 -11.66 -15.02
CA LYS A 47 -1.25 -10.58 -15.65
C LYS A 47 -0.62 -9.20 -15.42
N ALA A 48 0.42 -9.10 -14.58
CA ALA A 48 0.96 -7.86 -14.07
C ALA A 48 -0.17 -6.91 -13.61
N THR A 49 -1.03 -7.42 -12.73
CA THR A 49 -2.24 -6.72 -12.29
C THR A 49 -1.87 -5.46 -11.52
N ARG A 50 -2.23 -4.28 -12.04
CA ARG A 50 -1.96 -2.98 -11.40
C ARG A 50 -3.10 -2.61 -10.46
N LEU A 51 -2.78 -2.38 -9.19
CA LEU A 51 -3.71 -2.02 -8.14
C LEU A 51 -3.41 -0.64 -7.59
N LYS A 52 -4.47 0.18 -7.48
CA LYS A 52 -4.43 1.48 -6.81
C LYS A 52 -5.33 1.46 -5.59
N ARG A 53 -4.78 1.74 -4.40
CA ARG A 53 -5.51 1.68 -3.13
C ARG A 53 -5.31 2.92 -2.28
N GLU A 54 -6.40 3.40 -1.69
CA GLU A 54 -6.35 4.31 -0.56
C GLU A 54 -5.98 3.53 0.70
N PHE A 55 -5.11 4.10 1.53
CA PHE A 55 -4.69 3.48 2.77
C PHE A 55 -4.55 4.49 3.91
N ILE A 56 -4.52 3.97 5.14
CA ILE A 56 -4.16 4.70 6.36
C ILE A 56 -2.96 4.00 6.98
N ILE A 57 -1.93 4.76 7.35
CA ILE A 57 -0.75 4.21 8.04
C ILE A 57 -1.16 3.79 9.46
N ARG A 58 -0.89 2.54 9.81
CA ARG A 58 -1.12 1.96 11.14
C ARG A 58 0.15 1.70 11.91
N MET A 59 1.27 1.50 11.21
CA MET A 59 2.57 1.20 11.80
C MET A 59 3.67 1.93 11.02
N VAL A 60 4.63 2.48 11.76
CA VAL A 60 5.89 3.00 11.22
C VAL A 60 7.01 2.42 12.07
N SER A 61 7.91 1.64 11.48
CA SER A 61 9.04 1.02 12.15
C SER A 61 10.29 1.11 11.29
N GLY A 62 11.11 2.14 11.53
CA GLY A 62 12.24 2.42 10.65
C GLY A 62 11.76 2.70 9.23
N SER A 63 12.26 1.96 8.24
CA SER A 63 11.82 2.03 6.85
C SER A 63 10.53 1.27 6.53
N ALA A 64 10.05 0.41 7.45
CA ALA A 64 8.87 -0.41 7.22
C ALA A 64 7.59 0.34 7.63
N ILE A 65 6.65 0.42 6.69
CA ILE A 65 5.38 1.12 6.85
C ILE A 65 4.24 0.12 6.66
N GLY A 66 3.53 -0.15 7.76
CA GLY A 66 2.30 -0.94 7.74
C GLY A 66 1.09 -0.05 7.53
N CYS A 67 0.29 -0.36 6.51
CA CYS A 67 -0.92 0.37 6.18
C CYS A 67 -2.14 -0.55 6.07
N GLU A 68 -3.30 0.03 6.38
CA GLU A 68 -4.60 -0.61 6.22
C GLU A 68 -5.29 0.03 5.01
N PHE A 69 -5.76 -0.80 4.09
CA PHE A 69 -6.52 -0.38 2.94
C PHE A 69 -7.91 0.09 3.35
N LYS A 70 -8.36 1.16 2.72
CA LYS A 70 -9.74 1.59 2.84
C LYS A 70 -10.61 0.63 2.04
N LYS A 71 -11.58 -0.01 2.73
CA LYS A 71 -12.52 -0.96 2.12
C LYS A 71 -13.18 -0.35 0.89
N THR A 72 -12.79 -0.87 -0.27
CA THR A 72 -13.31 -0.46 -1.56
C THR A 72 -13.94 -1.69 -2.21
N HIS A 73 -15.27 -1.71 -2.23
CA HIS A 73 -16.11 -2.85 -2.67
C HIS A 73 -15.76 -3.39 -4.07
N ALA A 74 -15.10 -2.60 -4.91
CA ALA A 74 -14.96 -2.91 -6.33
C ALA A 74 -13.89 -3.97 -6.67
N PHE A 75 -12.94 -4.30 -5.78
CA PHE A 75 -11.75 -5.06 -6.19
C PHE A 75 -11.28 -6.13 -5.18
N GLU A 76 -12.16 -6.63 -4.31
CA GLU A 76 -11.83 -7.77 -3.43
C GLU A 76 -11.51 -9.04 -4.23
N LYS A 77 -12.08 -9.19 -5.43
CA LYS A 77 -11.90 -10.39 -6.26
C LYS A 77 -10.45 -10.58 -6.70
N GLU A 78 -9.85 -9.62 -7.42
CA GLU A 78 -8.50 -9.79 -7.99
C GLU A 78 -7.44 -9.99 -6.91
N LEU A 79 -7.49 -9.18 -5.85
CA LEU A 79 -6.58 -9.32 -4.71
C LEU A 79 -6.82 -10.64 -3.96
N GLY A 80 -8.06 -11.07 -3.78
CA GLY A 80 -8.40 -12.36 -3.18
C GLY A 80 -7.95 -13.55 -4.02
N PHE A 81 -8.05 -13.46 -5.36
CA PHE A 81 -7.50 -14.47 -6.27
C PHE A 81 -5.98 -14.54 -6.17
N TYR A 82 -5.30 -13.39 -6.15
CA TYR A 82 -3.85 -13.33 -5.99
C TYR A 82 -3.40 -13.93 -4.64
N LEU A 83 -4.04 -13.57 -3.53
CA LEU A 83 -3.66 -14.10 -2.21
C LEU A 83 -3.94 -15.61 -2.08
N ARG A 84 -4.81 -16.17 -2.92
CA ARG A 84 -5.20 -17.59 -2.87
C ARG A 84 -4.50 -18.47 -3.91
N PHE A 85 -4.17 -17.91 -5.07
CA PHE A 85 -3.66 -18.63 -6.25
C PHE A 85 -2.53 -17.88 -6.98
N GLY A 86 -2.01 -16.81 -6.39
CA GLY A 86 -0.78 -16.17 -6.82
C GLY A 86 0.39 -17.16 -6.84
N PRO A 87 1.53 -16.74 -7.41
CA PRO A 87 2.69 -17.62 -7.63
C PRO A 87 3.14 -18.38 -6.39
#